data_AF-A0A7R9VP88-F1
#
_entry.id   AF-A0A7R9VP88-F1
#
_cell.length_a   1.000
_cell.length_b   1.000
_cell.length_c   1.000
_cell.angle_alpha   90.00
_cell.angle_beta   90.00
_cell.angle_gamma   90.00
#
_symmetry.space_group_name_H-M   'P 1'
#
loop_
_entity.id
_entity.type
_entity.pdbx_description
1 polymer ?
#
loop_
_entity_poly.entity_id
_entity_poly.type
_entity_poly.pdbx_seq_one_letter_code
_entity_poly.pdbx_strand_id
1 'polypeptide(L)'
;GIPRLREIIMTASRELKTPTMSVPLRPSVGDREATRLTRYFTKLTLMELISSRGGITVTERLEQGMTGEWERAYHVKLKMHSQERIQEAFGLSAEDVAAVIAESFFPNLSKLMKNELRRAGDGDVASLKVAGGESTVFMQDEGKVKKAKKKAKDADEYDDERVNDE
;
A
#
# COMPACT_ATOMS: atom_id res chain seq x y z
N GLY A 1 -4.20 -9.52 31.93
CA GLY A 1 -2.94 -9.25 32.65
C GLY A 1 -2.75 -7.77 32.87
N ILE A 2 -1.77 -7.37 33.69
CA ILE A 2 -1.51 -5.97 34.10
C ILE A 2 -1.47 -4.99 32.92
N PRO A 3 -0.80 -5.28 31.77
CA PRO A 3 -0.74 -4.33 30.65
C PRO A 3 -2.11 -3.96 30.08
N ARG A 4 -3.01 -4.94 29.93
CA ARG A 4 -4.37 -4.71 29.41
C ARG A 4 -5.23 -3.91 30.40
N LEU A 5 -5.01 -4.10 31.69
CA LEU A 5 -5.77 -3.39 32.74
C LEU A 5 -5.37 -1.92 32.81
N ARG A 6 -4.07 -1.60 32.70
CA ARG A 6 -3.57 -0.22 32.59
C ARG A 6 -4.15 0.48 31.36
N GLU A 7 -4.19 -0.23 30.22
CA GLU A 7 -4.72 0.28 28.95
C GLU A 7 -6.18 0.72 29.06
N ILE A 8 -7.03 -0.10 29.72
CA ILE A 8 -8.46 0.15 29.90
C ILE A 8 -8.75 1.25 30.94
N ILE A 9 -8.09 1.18 32.10
CA ILE A 9 -8.47 2.00 33.26
C ILE A 9 -7.69 3.31 33.32
N MET A 10 -6.36 3.24 33.22
CA MET A 10 -5.50 4.39 33.50
C MET A 10 -5.37 5.31 32.29
N THR A 11 -5.08 4.73 31.13
CA THR A 11 -4.83 5.51 29.90
C THR A 11 -6.08 5.72 29.05
N ALA A 12 -7.11 4.89 29.24
CA ALA A 12 -8.34 4.87 28.43
C ALA A 12 -8.04 5.05 26.92
N SER A 13 -7.07 4.29 26.40
CA SER A 13 -6.52 4.53 25.05
C SER A 13 -7.60 4.35 23.99
N ARG A 14 -7.74 5.34 23.10
CA ARG A 14 -8.61 5.24 21.91
C ARG A 14 -8.11 4.18 20.93
N GLU A 15 -6.79 4.00 20.86
CA GLU A 15 -6.14 2.99 20.03
C GLU A 15 -5.61 1.88 20.92
N LEU A 16 -6.32 0.77 20.95
CA LEU A 16 -5.91 -0.42 21.68
C LEU A 16 -4.82 -1.16 20.91
N LYS A 17 -3.81 -1.70 21.58
CA LYS A 17 -2.70 -2.44 20.93
C LYS A 17 -3.16 -3.72 20.23
N THR A 18 -4.17 -4.39 20.79
CA THR A 18 -4.74 -5.63 20.25
C THR A 18 -6.27 -5.52 20.24
N PRO A 19 -6.83 -4.76 19.29
CA PRO A 19 -8.27 -4.69 19.14
C PRO A 19 -8.79 -6.05 18.67
N THR A 20 -9.85 -6.55 19.30
CA THR A 20 -10.50 -7.81 18.93
C THR A 20 -11.99 -7.58 18.77
N MET A 21 -12.60 -8.31 17.86
CA MET A 21 -14.03 -8.23 17.57
C MET A 21 -14.58 -9.65 17.44
N SER A 22 -15.69 -9.92 18.13
CA SER A 22 -16.43 -11.18 18.01
C SER A 22 -17.65 -10.95 17.13
N VAL A 23 -17.77 -11.72 16.04
CA VAL A 23 -18.90 -11.63 15.11
C VAL A 23 -19.85 -12.80 15.38
N PRO A 24 -21.03 -12.57 16.00
CA PRO A 24 -21.99 -13.65 16.22
C PRO A 24 -22.64 -14.07 14.90
N LEU A 25 -22.72 -15.37 14.65
CA LEU A 25 -23.39 -15.95 13.49
C LEU A 25 -24.80 -16.40 13.86
N ARG A 26 -25.72 -16.37 12.89
CA ARG A 26 -27.07 -16.90 13.08
C ARG A 26 -27.02 -18.44 13.16
N PRO A 27 -27.89 -19.10 13.94
CA PRO A 27 -27.91 -20.56 14.05
C PRO A 27 -28.16 -21.30 12.74
N SER A 28 -28.71 -20.62 11.73
CA SER A 28 -28.98 -21.16 10.39
C SER A 28 -27.74 -21.21 9.49
N VAL A 29 -26.63 -20.58 9.89
CA VAL A 29 -25.41 -20.51 9.08
C VAL A 29 -24.57 -21.75 9.34
N GLY A 30 -24.29 -22.51 8.30
CA GLY A 30 -23.42 -23.69 8.41
C GLY A 30 -21.93 -23.33 8.40
N ASP A 31 -21.08 -24.27 8.80
CA ASP A 31 -19.63 -24.08 8.91
C ASP A 31 -18.95 -23.62 7.60
N ARG A 32 -19.47 -24.08 6.45
CA ARG A 32 -18.97 -23.66 5.12
C ARG A 32 -19.18 -22.18 4.87
N GLU A 33 -20.33 -21.65 5.25
CA GLU A 33 -20.65 -20.23 5.07
C GLU A 33 -19.89 -19.37 6.08
N ALA A 34 -19.76 -19.85 7.33
CA ALA A 34 -18.92 -19.23 8.34
C ALA A 34 -17.47 -19.10 7.86
N THR A 35 -16.90 -20.17 7.30
CA THR A 35 -15.53 -20.17 6.76
C THR A 35 -15.37 -19.21 5.59
N ARG A 36 -16.37 -19.14 4.70
CA ARG A 36 -16.37 -18.16 3.59
C ARG A 36 -16.38 -16.72 4.12
N LEU A 37 -17.16 -16.46 5.17
CA LEU A 37 -17.20 -15.14 5.81
C LEU A 37 -15.88 -14.79 6.50
N THR A 38 -15.22 -15.75 7.16
CA THR A 38 -13.89 -15.55 7.74
C THR A 38 -12.87 -15.15 6.67
N ARG A 39 -12.89 -15.83 5.51
CA ARG A 39 -12.00 -15.49 4.38
C ARG A 39 -12.27 -14.08 3.85
N TYR A 40 -13.54 -13.70 3.76
CA TYR A 40 -13.94 -12.37 3.31
C TYR A 40 -13.42 -11.25 4.23
N PHE A 41 -13.44 -11.45 5.55
CA PHE A 41 -12.91 -10.46 6.50
C PHE A 41 -11.38 -10.48 6.61
N THR A 42 -10.72 -11.51 6.09
CA THR A 42 -9.26 -11.62 6.17
C THR A 42 -8.63 -10.71 5.14
N LYS A 43 -7.82 -9.74 5.58
CA LYS A 43 -7.01 -8.93 4.69
C LYS A 43 -5.97 -9.83 4.02
N LEU A 44 -6.02 -9.89 2.70
CA LEU A 44 -5.04 -10.60 1.88
C LEU A 44 -4.03 -9.62 1.30
N THR A 45 -2.77 -9.99 1.30
CA THR A 45 -1.69 -9.23 0.68
C THR A 45 -1.26 -9.88 -0.64
N LEU A 46 -0.84 -9.06 -1.61
CA LEU A 46 -0.34 -9.57 -2.89
C LEU A 46 0.86 -10.52 -2.72
N MET A 47 1.66 -10.31 -1.67
CA MET A 47 2.81 -11.18 -1.34
C MET A 47 2.39 -12.62 -1.03
N GLU A 48 1.24 -12.82 -0.38
CA GLU A 48 0.72 -14.16 -0.07
C GLU A 48 0.21 -14.90 -1.33
N LEU A 49 -0.09 -14.17 -2.39
CA LEU A 49 -0.48 -14.73 -3.69
C LEU A 49 0.72 -15.10 -4.57
N ILE A 50 1.88 -14.49 -4.32
CA ILE A 50 3.11 -14.71 -5.08
C ILE A 50 3.76 -16.02 -4.63
N SER A 51 4.22 -16.81 -5.62
CA SER A 51 4.92 -18.07 -5.38
C SER A 51 6.16 -17.87 -4.54
N SER A 52 6.30 -18.61 -3.43
CA SER A 52 7.45 -18.49 -2.53
C SER A 52 8.81 -18.79 -3.21
N ARG A 53 8.81 -19.60 -4.28
CA ARG A 53 10.02 -19.92 -5.06
C ARG A 53 9.99 -19.19 -6.39
N GLY A 54 10.96 -18.27 -6.59
CA GLY A 54 11.08 -17.50 -7.83
C GLY A 54 9.86 -16.66 -8.15
N GLY A 55 9.13 -16.20 -7.12
CA GLY A 55 7.90 -15.46 -7.26
C GLY A 55 8.07 -14.13 -7.97
N ILE A 56 9.21 -13.47 -7.79
CA ILE A 56 9.53 -12.20 -8.44
C ILE A 56 10.86 -12.40 -9.15
N THR A 57 10.88 -12.16 -10.46
CA THR A 57 12.11 -12.16 -11.25
C THR A 57 12.19 -10.84 -12.00
N VAL A 58 13.32 -10.15 -11.89
CA VAL A 58 13.58 -8.89 -12.59
C VAL A 58 14.76 -9.11 -13.52
N THR A 59 14.59 -8.81 -14.80
CA THR A 59 15.68 -8.83 -15.77
C THR A 59 15.83 -7.46 -16.40
N GLU A 60 17.03 -6.89 -16.27
CA GLU A 60 17.40 -5.61 -16.88
C GLU A 60 17.95 -5.85 -18.29
N ARG A 61 17.57 -4.98 -19.23
CA ARG A 61 18.09 -4.93 -20.60
C ARG A 61 18.33 -3.48 -20.99
N LEU A 62 19.38 -3.24 -21.77
CA LEU A 62 19.54 -1.98 -22.48
C LEU A 62 18.92 -2.13 -23.86
N GLU A 63 17.91 -1.32 -24.15
CA GLU A 63 17.19 -1.33 -25.41
C GLU A 63 17.33 0.04 -26.07
N GLN A 64 17.37 0.07 -27.40
CA GLN A 64 17.46 1.32 -28.12
C GLN A 64 16.05 1.91 -28.26
N GLY A 65 15.83 3.07 -27.65
CA GLY A 65 14.56 3.78 -27.68
C GLY A 65 14.22 4.30 -29.08
N MET A 66 12.97 4.74 -29.27
CA MET A 66 12.49 5.23 -30.58
C MET A 66 13.27 6.45 -31.11
N THR A 67 13.92 7.20 -30.21
CA THR A 67 14.77 8.36 -30.50
C THR A 67 16.24 8.01 -30.72
N GLY A 68 16.61 6.73 -30.65
CA GLY A 68 17.99 6.25 -30.83
C GLY A 68 18.86 6.26 -29.57
N GLU A 69 18.33 6.77 -28.46
CA GLU A 69 18.99 6.75 -27.14
C GLU A 69 18.90 5.35 -26.50
N TRP A 70 19.87 5.01 -25.66
CA TRP A 70 19.85 3.75 -24.90
C TRP A 70 18.97 3.90 -23.65
N GLU A 71 17.86 3.17 -23.62
CA GLU A 71 16.95 3.12 -22.49
C GLU A 71 17.17 1.83 -21.68
N ARG A 72 17.08 1.92 -20.34
CA ARG A 72 17.13 0.74 -19.46
C ARG A 72 15.72 0.18 -19.29
N ALA A 73 15.46 -0.98 -19.88
CA ALA A 73 14.22 -1.72 -19.78
C ALA A 73 14.29 -2.76 -18.65
N TYR A 74 13.38 -2.65 -17.68
CA TYR A 74 13.23 -3.62 -16.60
C TYR A 74 12.02 -4.51 -16.84
N HIS A 75 12.27 -5.80 -17.05
CA HIS A 75 11.22 -6.80 -17.19
C HIS A 75 10.95 -7.44 -15.82
N VAL A 76 9.81 -7.11 -15.22
CA VAL A 76 9.38 -7.64 -13.91
C VAL A 76 8.37 -8.76 -14.14
N LYS A 77 8.73 -10.00 -13.82
CA LYS A 77 7.84 -11.16 -13.88
C LYS A 77 7.39 -11.53 -12.46
N LEU A 78 6.07 -11.46 -12.26
CA LEU A 78 5.40 -11.93 -11.05
C LEU A 78 4.82 -13.33 -11.31
N LYS A 79 5.34 -14.34 -10.62
CA LYS A 79 4.84 -15.71 -10.65
C LYS A 79 3.94 -15.94 -9.44
N MET A 80 2.65 -16.13 -9.70
CA MET A 80 1.65 -16.40 -8.67
C MET A 80 1.50 -17.90 -8.42
N HIS A 81 0.82 -18.24 -7.32
CA HIS A 81 0.30 -19.59 -7.11
C HIS A 81 -0.72 -19.98 -8.21
N SER A 82 -1.01 -21.26 -8.36
CA SER A 82 -1.99 -21.72 -9.35
C SER A 82 -3.36 -21.10 -9.08
N GLN A 83 -4.07 -20.77 -10.16
CA GLN A 83 -5.38 -20.14 -10.09
C GLN A 83 -6.37 -20.98 -9.27
N GLU A 84 -6.34 -22.30 -9.44
CA GLU A 84 -7.17 -23.24 -8.68
C GLU A 84 -6.95 -23.11 -7.17
N ARG A 85 -5.69 -22.99 -6.73
CA ARG A 85 -5.35 -22.83 -5.31
C ARG A 85 -5.83 -21.49 -4.77
N ILE A 86 -5.66 -20.42 -5.54
CA ILE A 86 -6.09 -19.07 -5.14
C ILE A 86 -7.61 -19.02 -5.02
N GLN A 87 -8.33 -19.61 -5.98
CA GLN A 87 -9.79 -19.69 -5.98
C GLN A 87 -10.30 -20.54 -4.81
N GLU A 88 -9.68 -21.68 -4.53
CA GLU A 88 -10.09 -22.55 -3.43
C GLU A 88 -9.83 -21.93 -2.05
N ALA A 89 -8.67 -21.28 -1.88
CA ALA A 89 -8.27 -20.71 -0.60
C ALA A 89 -8.97 -19.37 -0.31
N PHE A 90 -9.06 -18.48 -1.31
CA PHE A 90 -9.48 -17.10 -1.13
C PHE A 90 -10.74 -16.72 -1.93
N GLY A 91 -11.16 -17.54 -2.89
CA GLY A 91 -12.31 -17.25 -3.73
C GLY A 91 -12.05 -16.20 -4.82
N LEU A 92 -10.78 -15.88 -5.10
CA LEU A 92 -10.38 -14.82 -6.02
C LEU A 92 -10.11 -15.34 -7.43
N SER A 93 -10.62 -14.61 -8.42
CA SER A 93 -10.33 -14.88 -9.83
C SER A 93 -8.97 -14.29 -10.25
N ALA A 94 -8.42 -14.77 -11.36
CA ALA A 94 -7.18 -14.21 -11.92
C ALA A 94 -7.37 -12.74 -12.34
N GLU A 95 -8.59 -12.37 -12.77
CA GLU A 95 -8.96 -11.03 -13.18
C GLU A 95 -8.96 -10.06 -12.00
N ASP A 96 -9.49 -10.48 -10.84
CA ASP A 96 -9.46 -9.67 -9.61
C ASP A 96 -8.02 -9.34 -9.19
N VAL A 97 -7.14 -10.34 -9.27
CA VAL A 97 -5.73 -10.16 -8.93
C VAL A 97 -5.04 -9.24 -9.95
N ALA A 98 -5.32 -9.40 -11.23
CA ALA A 98 -4.79 -8.53 -12.28
C ALA A 98 -5.27 -7.08 -12.12
N ALA A 99 -6.54 -6.85 -11.79
CA ALA A 99 -7.10 -5.53 -11.52
C ALA A 99 -6.39 -4.85 -10.34
N VAL A 100 -6.18 -5.57 -9.23
CA VAL A 100 -5.45 -5.05 -8.07
C VAL A 100 -4.00 -4.70 -8.43
N ILE A 101 -3.34 -5.51 -9.25
CA ILE A 101 -1.99 -5.21 -9.75
C ILE A 101 -2.00 -3.94 -10.61
N ALA A 102 -2.99 -3.81 -11.50
CA ALA A 102 -3.16 -2.66 -12.37
C ALA A 102 -3.37 -1.36 -11.59
N GLU A 103 -4.32 -1.36 -10.67
CA GLU A 103 -4.79 -0.18 -9.95
C GLU A 103 -3.88 0.24 -8.79
N SER A 104 -3.30 -0.73 -8.07
CA SER A 104 -2.56 -0.44 -6.84
C SER A 104 -1.07 -0.68 -6.97
N PHE A 105 -0.65 -1.80 -7.57
CA PHE A 105 0.77 -2.18 -7.59
C PHE A 105 1.58 -1.32 -8.54
N PHE A 106 1.16 -1.14 -9.80
CA PHE A 106 1.93 -0.34 -10.76
C PHE A 106 2.07 1.13 -10.38
N PRO A 107 1.02 1.84 -9.91
CA PRO A 107 1.19 3.24 -9.49
C PRO A 107 2.14 3.37 -8.30
N ASN A 108 2.10 2.44 -7.35
CA ASN A 108 3.02 2.43 -6.21
C ASN A 108 4.46 2.12 -6.64
N LEU A 109 4.65 1.15 -7.52
CA LEU A 109 5.96 0.80 -8.07
C LEU A 109 6.56 1.98 -8.85
N SER A 110 5.79 2.60 -9.74
CA SER A 110 6.21 3.77 -10.52
C SER A 110 6.61 4.95 -9.63
N LYS A 111 5.83 5.24 -8.57
CA LYS A 111 6.17 6.27 -7.58
C LYS A 111 7.49 5.96 -6.86
N LEU A 112 7.69 4.71 -6.43
CA LEU A 112 8.92 4.28 -5.76
C LEU A 112 10.12 4.36 -6.69
N MET A 113 9.98 3.92 -7.94
CA MET A 113 11.04 4.00 -8.96
C MET A 113 11.44 5.46 -9.25
N LYS A 114 10.47 6.36 -9.43
CA LYS A 114 10.75 7.80 -9.62
C LYS A 114 11.46 8.41 -8.43
N ASN A 115 11.04 8.05 -7.21
CA ASN A 115 11.70 8.52 -5.99
C ASN A 115 13.14 8.02 -5.88
N GLU A 116 13.38 6.76 -6.26
CA GLU A 116 14.71 6.16 -6.26
C GLU A 116 15.61 6.82 -7.31
N LEU A 117 15.12 7.03 -8.53
CA LEU A 117 15.86 7.69 -9.61
C LEU A 117 16.22 9.13 -9.23
N ARG A 118 15.27 9.87 -8.63
CA ARG A 118 15.51 11.23 -8.12
C ARG A 118 16.57 11.25 -7.00
N ARG A 119 16.62 10.20 -6.17
CA ARG A 119 17.63 10.05 -5.11
C ARG A 119 19.01 9.69 -5.67
N ALA A 120 19.05 8.92 -6.76
CA ALA A 120 20.28 8.50 -7.42
C ALA A 120 20.99 9.63 -8.21
N GLY A 121 20.38 10.80 -8.34
CA GLY A 121 21.05 12.02 -8.82
C GLY A 121 20.87 12.34 -10.31
N ASP A 122 19.99 11.64 -11.02
CA ASP A 122 19.65 11.99 -12.41
C ASP A 122 18.56 13.07 -12.39
N GLY A 123 19.00 14.33 -12.49
CA GLY A 123 18.23 15.54 -12.20
C GLY A 123 17.22 15.96 -13.25
N ASP A 124 16.87 15.10 -14.21
CA ASP A 124 15.81 15.37 -15.17
C ASP A 124 14.92 14.14 -15.36
N VAL A 125 13.62 14.37 -15.37
CA VAL A 125 12.62 13.33 -15.11
C VAL A 125 12.46 12.47 -16.37
N ALA A 126 13.34 11.48 -16.54
CA ALA A 126 13.23 10.50 -17.61
C ALA A 126 11.82 9.88 -17.58
N SER A 127 11.08 10.04 -18.67
CA SER A 127 9.70 9.59 -18.81
C SER A 127 9.62 8.08 -18.65
N LEU A 128 9.22 7.60 -17.47
CA LEU A 128 9.00 6.17 -17.25
C LEU A 128 7.74 5.74 -18.01
N LYS A 129 7.94 5.06 -19.14
CA LYS A 129 6.86 4.44 -19.91
C LYS A 129 6.67 3.00 -19.41
N VAL A 130 5.46 2.69 -18.94
CA VAL A 130 5.08 1.33 -18.54
C VAL A 130 4.24 0.74 -19.67
N ALA A 131 4.77 -0.27 -20.36
CA ALA A 131 4.01 -1.02 -21.36
C ALA A 131 3.24 -2.15 -20.67
N GLY A 132 1.91 -2.23 -20.88
CA GLY A 132 1.10 -3.37 -20.42
C GLY A 132 -0.07 -3.07 -19.47
N GLY A 133 -0.44 -1.80 -19.25
CA GLY A 133 -1.68 -1.43 -18.57
C GLY A 133 -2.24 -0.13 -19.15
N GLU A 134 -3.56 -0.04 -19.36
CA GLU A 134 -4.24 1.22 -19.68
C GLU A 134 -4.16 2.16 -18.47
N SER A 135 -3.00 2.77 -18.26
CA SER A 135 -2.84 3.89 -17.34
C SER A 135 -1.82 4.86 -17.92
N THR A 136 -2.07 5.29 -19.16
CA THR A 136 -1.38 6.43 -19.79
C THR A 136 -2.03 7.77 -19.45
N VAL A 137 -3.01 7.80 -18.55
CA VAL A 137 -3.70 9.03 -18.12
C VAL A 137 -3.60 9.13 -16.60
N PHE A 138 -3.33 10.35 -16.11
CA PHE A 138 -3.17 10.77 -14.71
C PHE A 138 -1.78 10.63 -14.09
N MET A 139 -0.93 11.59 -14.44
CA MET A 139 -0.44 12.60 -13.48
C MET A 139 0.32 13.66 -14.29
N GLN A 140 -0.40 14.68 -14.78
CA GLN A 140 0.23 15.93 -15.17
C GLN A 140 0.74 16.62 -13.91
N ASP A 141 2.03 16.92 -13.94
CA ASP A 141 2.78 17.71 -12.98
C ASP A 141 2.31 19.18 -13.10
N GLU A 142 1.48 19.65 -12.17
CA GLU A 142 1.25 21.08 -12.03
C GLU A 142 2.37 21.67 -11.15
N GLY A 143 3.23 22.43 -11.83
CA GLY A 143 4.42 23.05 -11.31
C GLY A 143 4.20 23.98 -10.12
N LYS A 144 5.22 23.99 -9.26
CA LYS A 144 5.41 24.89 -8.11
C LYS A 144 5.28 26.37 -8.50
N VAL A 145 4.45 27.12 -7.77
CA VAL A 145 4.65 28.56 -7.56
C VAL A 145 4.97 28.82 -6.10
N LYS A 146 6.22 29.24 -5.86
CA LYS A 146 6.69 29.78 -4.58
C LYS A 146 6.02 31.15 -4.34
N LYS A 147 5.39 31.36 -3.18
CA LYS A 147 5.31 32.70 -2.57
C LYS A 147 5.56 32.63 -1.07
N ALA A 148 6.61 33.33 -0.66
CA ALA A 148 6.93 33.64 0.72
C ALA A 148 5.85 34.53 1.35
N LYS A 149 5.51 34.31 2.61
CA LYS A 149 4.91 35.33 3.48
C LYS A 149 5.43 35.20 4.91
N LYS A 150 5.94 36.32 5.41
CA LYS A 150 6.48 36.56 6.75
C LYS A 150 5.42 37.34 7.56
N LYS A 151 5.12 36.86 8.77
CA LYS A 151 4.59 37.48 10.01
C LYS A 151 3.45 38.52 10.01
N ALA A 152 2.42 38.24 10.84
CA ALA A 152 1.87 39.04 11.97
C ALA A 152 0.83 38.12 12.69
N LYS A 153 0.99 37.66 13.95
CA LYS A 153 0.91 38.27 15.30
C LYS A 153 -0.53 38.60 15.76
N ASP A 154 -1.09 37.75 16.62
CA ASP A 154 -1.92 38.00 17.84
C ASP A 154 -2.12 36.63 18.53
N ALA A 155 -1.69 36.42 19.79
CA ALA A 155 -2.45 36.66 21.04
C ALA A 155 -3.80 35.89 20.99
N ASP A 156 -4.00 34.81 21.75
CA ASP A 156 -4.24 34.90 23.18
C ASP A 156 -3.68 33.73 24.01
N GLU A 157 -3.22 34.16 25.18
CA GLU A 157 -2.82 33.48 26.40
C GLU A 157 -4.07 33.04 27.19
N TYR A 158 -4.11 31.79 27.68
CA TYR A 158 -4.65 31.48 29.00
C TYR A 158 -3.95 30.23 29.56
N ASP A 159 -3.11 30.56 30.53
CA ASP A 159 -2.47 29.74 31.55
C ASP A 159 -3.52 29.15 32.50
N ASP A 160 -3.37 27.88 32.91
CA ASP A 160 -3.61 27.49 34.32
C ASP A 160 -3.00 26.12 34.64
N GLU A 161 -1.83 26.22 35.27
CA GLU A 161 -1.25 25.46 36.39
C GLU A 161 -1.24 23.92 36.45
N ARG A 162 0.01 23.46 36.62
CA ARG A 162 0.38 22.13 37.11
C ARG A 162 0.32 22.14 38.63
N VAL A 163 -0.59 21.37 39.22
CA VAL A 163 -0.50 20.99 40.64
C VAL A 163 0.48 19.83 40.76
N ASN A 164 1.57 20.06 41.50
CA ASN A 164 2.55 19.07 41.89
C ASN A 164 2.60 19.12 43.42
N ASP A 165 1.90 18.19 44.09
CA ASP A 165 1.90 18.09 45.55
C ASP A 165 2.98 17.10 46.02
N GLU A 166 3.84 17.60 46.91
CA GLU A 166 4.54 16.83 47.95
C GLU A 166 3.57 16.42 49.07
#